data_AF-A0ABD5SBZ8-F1
#
_entry.id   AF-A0ABD5SBZ8-F1
#
_cell.length_a   1.000
_cell.length_b   1.000
_cell.length_c   1.000
_cell.angle_alpha   90.00
_cell.angle_beta   90.00
_cell.angle_gamma   90.00
#
_symmetry.space_group_name_H-M   'P 1'
#
loop_
_entity.id
_entity.type
_entity.pdbx_description
1 polymer ?
#
loop_
_entity_poly.entity_id
_entity_poly.type
_entity_poly.pdbx_seq_one_letter_code
_entity_poly.pdbx_strand_id
1 'polypeptide(L)' 'MTDDDRPVELIAALRAADAVRFGEFELSHGGTSDYYVDKYLFETDPDCLGLIADAFADRLADTDATLAGVALGAVPL' A
#
# COMPACT_ATOMS: atom_id res chain seq x y z
N MET A 1 11.92 12.56 12.21
CA MET A 1 11.43 11.31 11.61
C MET A 1 12.55 10.81 10.74
N THR A 2 13.11 9.66 11.06
CA THR A 2 14.16 9.05 10.24
C THR A 2 13.51 8.16 9.18
N ASP A 3 14.17 7.94 8.03
CA ASP A 3 13.64 7.05 6.98
C ASP A 3 13.31 5.63 7.50
N ASP A 4 13.93 5.23 8.63
CA ASP A 4 13.71 3.95 9.30
C ASP A 4 12.33 3.82 9.95
N ASP A 5 11.67 4.95 10.30
CA ASP A 5 10.37 4.93 10.99
C ASP A 5 9.18 4.85 10.01
N ARG A 6 9.37 5.28 8.75
CA ARG A 6 8.29 5.38 7.75
C ARG A 6 7.60 4.04 7.44
N PRO A 7 8.32 2.91 7.30
CA PRO A 7 7.68 1.61 7.14
C PRO A 7 6.81 1.21 8.33
N VAL A 8 7.21 1.57 9.55
CA VAL A 8 6.46 1.25 10.77
C VAL A 8 5.14 2.00 10.81
N GLU A 9 5.15 3.30 10.48
CA GLU A 9 3.95 4.13 10.41
C GLU A 9 3.00 3.65 9.31
N LEU A 10 3.51 3.32 8.12
CA LEU A 10 2.70 2.78 7.04
C LEU A 10 2.02 1.46 7.44
N ILE A 11 2.77 0.54 8.06
CA ILE A 11 2.20 -0.74 8.54
C ILE A 11 1.13 -0.48 9.62
N ALA A 12 1.37 0.47 10.52
CA ALA A 12 0.41 0.81 11.56
C ALA A 12 -0.88 1.39 10.97
N ALA A 13 -0.78 2.31 10.01
CA ALA A 13 -1.93 2.89 9.32
C ALA A 13 -2.73 1.83 8.55
N LEU A 14 -2.05 1.00 7.76
CA LEU A 14 -2.70 -0.08 6.99
C LEU A 14 -3.42 -1.10 7.88
N ARG A 15 -2.88 -1.40 9.06
CA ARG A 15 -3.56 -2.24 10.05
C ARG A 15 -4.75 -1.54 10.71
N ALA A 16 -4.62 -0.25 11.03
CA ALA A 16 -5.70 0.52 11.63
C ALA A 16 -6.91 0.69 10.70
N ALA A 17 -6.66 0.76 9.38
CA ALA A 17 -7.69 0.81 8.34
C ALA A 17 -8.26 -0.57 7.95
N ASP A 18 -7.88 -1.66 8.63
CA ASP A 18 -8.19 -3.05 8.25
C ASP A 18 -7.76 -3.43 6.81
N ALA A 19 -6.91 -2.62 6.18
CA ALA A 19 -6.41 -2.84 4.83
C ALA A 19 -5.35 -3.94 4.76
N VAL A 20 -4.77 -4.36 5.90
CA VAL A 20 -3.91 -5.55 6.00
C VAL A 20 -4.43 -6.47 7.10
N ARG A 21 -4.74 -7.71 6.72
CA ARG A 21 -5.25 -8.75 7.62
C ARG A 21 -4.31 -9.95 7.63
N PHE A 22 -4.14 -10.56 8.80
CA PHE A 22 -3.35 -11.78 8.98
C PHE A 22 -4.27 -12.96 9.29
N GLY A 23 -3.99 -14.13 8.72
CA GLY A 23 -4.84 -15.32 8.78
C GLY A 23 -4.66 -16.18 7.53
N GLU A 24 -5.39 -17.28 7.41
CA GLU A 24 -5.29 -18.15 6.22
C GLU A 24 -6.32 -17.74 5.15
N PHE A 25 -5.84 -17.41 3.95
CA PHE A 25 -6.64 -16.97 2.81
C PHE A 25 -6.39 -17.84 1.59
N GLU A 26 -7.43 -18.36 0.95
CA GLU A 26 -7.29 -19.12 -0.30
C GLU A 26 -6.92 -18.19 -1.47
N LEU A 27 -5.93 -18.61 -2.25
CA LEU A 27 -5.50 -17.89 -3.45
C LEU A 27 -6.29 -18.37 -4.67
N SER A 28 -6.58 -17.46 -5.61
CA SER A 28 -7.34 -17.75 -6.82
C SER A 28 -6.70 -18.80 -7.74
N HIS A 29 -5.38 -19.00 -7.63
CA HIS A 29 -4.62 -19.98 -8.39
C HIS A 29 -4.35 -21.28 -7.60
N GLY A 30 -5.00 -21.43 -6.43
CA GLY A 30 -4.78 -22.51 -5.48
C GLY A 30 -3.70 -22.21 -4.44
N GLY A 31 -3.74 -22.94 -3.32
CA GLY A 31 -2.90 -22.70 -2.15
C GLY A 31 -3.46 -21.62 -1.22
N THR A 32 -2.69 -21.27 -0.20
CA THR A 32 -3.08 -20.27 0.82
C THR A 32 -2.00 -19.21 1.02
N SER A 33 -2.44 -18.04 1.48
CA SER A 33 -1.62 -16.93 1.98
C SER A 33 -1.90 -16.74 3.47
N ASP A 34 -0.90 -16.36 4.25
CA ASP A 34 -0.97 -16.01 5.67
C ASP A 34 -1.36 -14.54 5.92
N TYR A 35 -1.58 -13.78 4.85
CA TYR A 35 -2.06 -12.40 4.89
C TYR A 35 -2.91 -12.04 3.66
N TYR A 36 -3.69 -10.97 3.82
CA TYR A 36 -4.47 -10.33 2.76
C TYR A 36 -4.28 -8.81 2.82
N VAL A 37 -4.10 -8.19 1.65
CA VAL A 37 -4.00 -6.73 1.51
C VAL A 37 -5.19 -6.25 0.68
N ASP A 38 -6.05 -5.44 1.28
CA ASP A 38 -7.21 -4.85 0.64
C ASP A 38 -6.89 -3.46 0.09
N LYS A 39 -6.69 -3.43 -1.22
CA LYS A 39 -6.43 -2.21 -1.95
C LYS A 39 -7.57 -1.21 -1.91
N TYR A 40 -8.82 -1.68 -1.93
CA TYR A 40 -9.97 -0.78 -1.93
C TYR A 40 -10.09 -0.06 -0.59
N LEU A 41 -9.69 -0.70 0.51
CA LEU A 41 -9.67 -0.07 1.83
C LEU A 41 -8.57 0.99 1.91
N PHE A 42 -7.30 0.66 1.65
CA PHE A 42 -6.23 1.66 1.83
C PHE A 42 -6.32 2.83 0.85
N GLU A 43 -6.90 2.66 -0.34
CA GLU A 43 -7.05 3.76 -1.31
C GLU A 43 -8.16 4.73 -0.96
N THR A 44 -9.08 4.34 -0.07
CA THR A 44 -10.17 5.21 0.41
C THR A 44 -9.88 5.82 1.78
N ASP A 45 -8.78 5.40 2.41
CA ASP A 45 -8.27 5.98 3.65
C ASP A 45 -7.17 7.02 3.33
N PRO A 46 -7.40 8.31 3.60
CA PRO A 46 -6.46 9.37 3.19
C PRO A 46 -5.11 9.30 3.90
N ASP A 47 -5.06 8.79 5.14
CA ASP A 47 -3.82 8.67 5.90
C ASP A 47 -2.95 7.55 5.32
N CYS A 48 -3.56 6.41 5.02
CA CYS A 48 -2.89 5.30 4.32
C CYS A 48 -2.41 5.75 2.93
N LEU A 49 -3.28 6.40 2.16
CA LEU A 49 -2.95 6.82 0.81
C LEU A 49 -1.79 7.83 0.78
N GLY A 50 -1.79 8.79 1.72
CA GLY A 50 -0.70 9.76 1.86
C GLY A 50 0.65 9.09 2.17
N LEU A 51 0.68 8.16 3.12
CA LEU A 51 1.91 7.43 3.48
C LEU A 51 2.44 6.57 2.31
N ILE A 52 1.55 5.96 1.51
CA ILE A 52 1.94 5.21 0.31
C ILE A 52 2.48 6.16 -0.76
N ALA A 53 1.81 7.29 -1.00
CA ALA A 53 2.23 8.29 -1.98
C ALA A 53 3.61 8.87 -1.66
N ASP A 54 3.86 9.22 -0.39
CA ASP A 54 5.18 9.67 0.07
C ASP A 54 6.25 8.61 -0.18
N ALA A 55 5.95 7.34 0.16
CA ALA A 55 6.87 6.24 -0.08
C ALA A 55 7.15 5.95 -1.57
N PHE A 56 6.22 6.27 -2.48
CA PHE A 56 6.46 6.26 -3.92
C PHE A 56 7.27 7.47 -4.38
N ALA A 57 6.93 8.67 -3.90
CA ALA A 57 7.65 9.90 -4.23
C ALA A 57 9.13 9.80 -3.89
N ASP A 58 9.48 9.24 -2.73
CA ASP A 58 10.88 9.03 -2.34
C ASP A 58 11.63 8.10 -3.30
N ARG A 59 10.99 7.02 -3.75
CA ARG A 59 11.58 6.08 -4.71
C ARG A 59 11.74 6.66 -6.10
N LEU A 60 10.93 7.65 -6.42
CA LEU A 60 10.90 8.33 -7.71
C LEU A 60 11.67 9.65 -7.70
N ALA A 61 12.28 10.05 -6.58
CA ALA A 61 12.89 11.37 -6.40
C ALA A 61 13.91 11.75 -7.49
N ASP A 62 14.67 10.77 -7.99
CA ASP A 62 15.68 10.96 -9.04
C ASP A 62 15.18 10.53 -10.43
N THR A 63 13.88 10.27 -10.59
CA THR A 63 13.28 9.81 -11.85
C THR A 63 12.64 10.98 -12.61
N ASP A 64 13.14 11.25 -13.82
CA ASP A 64 12.49 12.17 -14.76
C ASP A 64 11.63 11.38 -15.75
N ALA A 65 10.39 11.06 -15.34
CA ALA A 65 9.43 10.35 -16.16
C ALA A 65 7.99 10.78 -15.86
N THR A 66 7.13 10.66 -16.86
CA THR A 66 5.67 10.79 -16.66
C THR A 66 5.15 9.57 -15.90
N LEU A 67 4.42 9.81 -14.81
CA LEU A 67 3.77 8.77 -14.03
C LEU A 67 2.59 8.17 -14.80
N ALA A 68 2.48 6.84 -14.79
CA ALA A 68 1.40 6.10 -15.45
C ALA A 68 0.87 4.98 -14.53
N GLY A 69 -0.34 5.15 -14.02
CA GLY A 69 -1.04 4.16 -13.20
C GLY A 69 -1.86 3.17 -14.04
N VAL A 70 -1.71 1.86 -13.78
CA VAL A 70 -2.52 0.82 -14.44
C VAL A 70 -3.95 0.87 -13.91
N ALA A 71 -4.93 1.07 -14.79
CA ALA A 71 -6.35 1.03 -14.44
C ALA A 71 -6.81 -0.41 -14.10
N LEU A 72 -7.72 -0.64 -13.15
CA LEU A 72 -8.29 0.31 -12.17
C LEU A 72 -7.45 0.41 -10.89
N GLY A 73 -6.29 -0.23 -10.92
CA GLY A 73 -5.45 -0.45 -9.78
C GLY A 73 -4.83 0.86 -9.28
N ALA A 74 -3.81 1.33 -9.99
CA ALA A 74 -2.97 2.42 -9.54
C ALA A 74 -3.49 3.80 -9.94
N VAL A 75 -4.81 3.99 -10.05
CA VAL A 75 -5.38 5.32 -10.36
C VAL A 75 -5.34 6.25 -9.15
N PRO A 76 -5.64 5.79 -7.92
CA PRO A 76 -5.54 6.65 -6.73
C PRO A 76 -4.10 6.87 -6.24
N LEU A 77 -3.15 6.06 -6.72
CA LEU A 77 -1.74 6.02 -6.34
C LEU A 77 -0.87 6.93 -7.22
#